data_AF-A0AAU1Q948-F1
#
_entry.id   AF-A0AAU1Q948-F1
#
_cell.length_a   1.000
_cell.length_b   1.000
_cell.length_c   1.000
_cell.angle_alpha   90.00
_cell.angle_beta   90.00
_cell.angle_gamma   90.00
#
_symmetry.space_group_name_H-M   'P 1'
#
loop_
_entity.id
_entity.type
_entity.pdbx_description
1 polymer ?
#
loop_
_entity_poly.entity_id
_entity_poly.type
_entity_poly.pdbx_seq_one_letter_code
_entity_poly.pdbx_strand_id
1 'polypeptide(L)'
;MTEPLDGGPPDGLSPTELRMWNAFKNGSTYDLSDPNPLLNDPFSPRPWGEERSVRASIVARLLLSGPPARPGRVAALKLRGVQITGTLKLAGGSIAPYVELNGCRFESELLMPEAHFTTVRMVGCAIPRIEAARLRTEGDLHLPRCRVEHGIRLTDAQIGTDLLLNQIHVRPDRRGRAITADGMSVAQDLQAELIETYGEFSLRGAKVGVSLSLRGSRLRAAAERRALNAPQLSVERTLYLTGAWVSESTGNQGSTPPFGIATNAGTPARGTRLQPFECHGGVRLDDGRFGDAVDLHRARFVLSSREELSLRRIVTPELRFNAERPEEGRVVLNGAKVVTLIDLAASWPGPGGLAMGGFVYENLVPYEAFPLSRRLEWVASATPEYSPEPYERLATVLRNSGEDADAREVLLAKQRRRRETLPLAAKLWGYLQDWTVAYGYRPGRAALWMAVLWAMGALAFAQIDPAPIKPDEHPQWNAALYALDLLVPVINLGQDGYWQLDSSWQWASAALVLLGWILATTVAAGASRLLRRG
;
A
#
# COMPACT_ATOMS: atom_id res chain seq x y z
N MET A 1 -38.68 39.39 39.98
CA MET A 1 -38.46 37.97 39.61
C MET A 1 -39.43 37.67 38.48
N THR A 2 -39.06 38.00 37.25
CA THR A 2 -39.82 37.66 36.06
C THR A 2 -39.50 36.21 35.73
N GLU A 3 -40.49 35.32 35.86
CA GLU A 3 -40.39 33.95 35.36
C GLU A 3 -39.96 33.99 33.88
N PRO A 4 -38.99 33.16 33.45
CA PRO A 4 -38.75 33.03 32.03
C PRO A 4 -40.01 32.41 31.42
N LEU A 5 -40.70 33.16 30.57
CA LEU A 5 -41.76 32.67 29.68
C LEU A 5 -41.27 31.35 29.07
N ASP A 6 -41.80 30.23 29.57
CA ASP A 6 -41.52 28.90 29.03
C ASP A 6 -42.11 28.89 27.62
N GLY A 7 -41.27 29.22 26.63
CA GLY A 7 -41.66 29.44 25.25
C GLY A 7 -42.39 28.21 24.73
N GLY A 8 -43.72 28.32 24.66
CA GLY A 8 -44.58 27.27 24.17
C GLY A 8 -44.17 26.81 22.76
N PRO A 9 -44.64 25.62 22.34
CA PRO A 9 -44.44 25.16 20.98
C PRO A 9 -44.93 26.25 20.00
N PRO A 10 -44.16 26.59 18.96
CA PRO A 10 -44.54 27.64 18.01
C PRO A 10 -45.89 27.35 17.34
N ASP A 11 -46.62 28.41 17.01
CA ASP A 11 -47.91 28.28 16.34
C ASP A 11 -47.78 27.58 14.97
N GLY A 12 -48.77 26.74 14.64
CA GLY A 12 -48.83 26.05 13.34
C GLY A 12 -47.95 24.80 13.22
N LEU A 13 -47.56 24.16 14.34
CA LEU A 13 -46.96 22.83 14.33
C LEU A 13 -48.00 21.75 13.99
N SER A 14 -47.60 20.77 13.17
CA SER A 14 -48.42 19.57 12.96
C SER A 14 -48.51 18.73 14.24
N PRO A 15 -49.51 17.83 14.38
CA PRO A 15 -49.58 16.92 15.52
C PRO A 15 -48.30 16.09 15.70
N THR A 16 -47.66 15.72 14.58
CA THR A 16 -46.41 14.95 14.57
C THR A 16 -45.24 15.81 15.06
N GLU A 17 -45.15 17.06 14.63
CA GLU A 17 -44.08 17.98 15.07
C GLU A 17 -44.25 18.40 16.53
N LEU A 18 -45.48 18.54 17.03
CA LEU A 18 -45.76 18.83 18.44
C LEU A 18 -45.34 17.66 19.35
N ARG A 19 -45.54 16.41 18.92
CA ARG A 19 -45.04 15.24 19.63
C ARG A 19 -43.51 15.16 19.59
N MET A 20 -42.89 15.46 18.45
CA MET A 20 -41.44 15.57 18.33
C MET A 20 -40.86 16.61 19.30
N TRP A 21 -41.49 17.79 19.40
CA TRP A 21 -41.10 18.86 20.33
C TRP A 21 -41.11 18.38 21.80
N ASN A 22 -42.15 17.65 22.20
CA ASN A 22 -42.25 17.08 23.54
C ASN A 22 -41.22 15.96 23.78
N ALA A 23 -40.98 15.11 22.78
CA ALA A 23 -39.95 14.07 22.85
C ALA A 23 -38.54 14.67 23.01
N PHE A 24 -38.27 15.78 22.31
CA PHE A 24 -37.02 16.53 22.43
C PHE A 24 -36.78 17.02 23.87
N LYS A 25 -37.78 17.67 24.49
CA LYS A 25 -37.68 18.12 25.91
C LYS A 25 -37.44 16.95 26.88
N ASN A 26 -37.93 15.76 26.55
CA ASN A 26 -37.77 14.54 27.35
C ASN A 26 -36.45 13.79 27.09
N GLY A 27 -35.79 14.04 25.96
CA GLY A 27 -34.64 13.25 25.49
C GLY A 27 -34.99 11.82 25.04
N SER A 28 -36.27 11.55 24.79
CA SER A 28 -36.79 10.25 24.38
C SER A 28 -36.81 10.09 22.86
N THR A 29 -36.65 8.86 22.37
CA THR A 29 -36.80 8.55 20.94
C THR A 29 -38.23 8.78 20.48
N TYR A 30 -38.39 9.57 19.42
CA TYR A 30 -39.66 9.73 18.71
C TYR A 30 -39.67 8.79 17.50
N ASP A 31 -40.45 7.71 17.61
CA ASP A 31 -40.54 6.65 16.62
C ASP A 31 -41.84 6.78 15.82
N LEU A 32 -41.71 6.94 14.50
CA LEU A 32 -42.82 6.94 13.54
C LEU A 32 -42.73 5.76 12.57
N SER A 33 -42.02 4.69 12.96
CA SER A 33 -41.97 3.45 12.19
C SER A 33 -43.34 2.77 12.19
N ASP A 34 -43.70 2.20 11.05
CA ASP A 34 -44.86 1.33 10.89
C ASP A 34 -44.63 -0.01 11.63
N PRO A 35 -45.66 -0.64 12.23
CA PRO A 35 -45.53 -1.97 12.81
C PRO A 35 -45.02 -3.03 11.82
N ASN A 36 -45.27 -2.86 10.52
CA ASN A 36 -44.76 -3.72 9.47
C ASN A 36 -43.34 -3.29 9.06
N PRO A 37 -42.29 -4.10 9.31
CA PRO A 37 -40.91 -3.75 9.00
C PRO A 37 -40.67 -3.44 7.52
N LEU A 38 -41.45 -4.05 6.61
CA LEU A 38 -41.31 -3.86 5.17
C LEU A 38 -41.73 -2.44 4.71
N LEU A 39 -42.50 -1.72 5.52
CA LEU A 39 -42.93 -0.34 5.25
C LEU A 39 -41.97 0.71 5.83
N ASN A 40 -40.92 0.28 6.53
CA ASN A 40 -39.96 1.15 7.18
C ASN A 40 -38.67 1.39 6.39
N ASP A 41 -38.54 0.80 5.20
CA ASP A 41 -37.36 0.98 4.35
C ASP A 41 -37.29 2.44 3.82
N PRO A 42 -36.31 3.25 4.26
CA PRO A 42 -36.15 4.63 3.79
C PRO A 42 -35.64 4.71 2.35
N PHE A 43 -35.17 3.59 1.79
CA PHE A 43 -34.65 3.52 0.42
C PHE A 43 -35.70 3.08 -0.58
N SER A 44 -36.85 2.60 -0.12
CA SER A 44 -37.95 2.16 -0.98
C SER A 44 -38.57 3.35 -1.73
N PRO A 45 -38.88 3.25 -3.04
CA PRO A 45 -39.50 4.34 -3.80
C PRO A 45 -40.91 4.69 -3.30
N ARG A 46 -41.49 3.90 -2.39
CA ARG A 46 -42.79 4.18 -1.78
C ARG A 46 -42.74 5.50 -1.00
N PRO A 47 -43.71 6.41 -1.21
CA PRO A 47 -43.82 7.63 -0.40
C PRO A 47 -44.23 7.26 1.03
N TRP A 48 -43.74 8.01 2.02
CA TRP A 48 -44.31 7.98 3.37
C TRP A 48 -45.35 9.08 3.50
N GLY A 49 -46.40 8.86 4.30
CA GLY A 49 -47.48 9.82 4.44
C GLY A 49 -47.11 11.01 5.34
N GLU A 50 -48.02 11.97 5.43
CA GLU A 50 -47.85 13.18 6.23
C GLU A 50 -47.72 12.86 7.73
N GLU A 51 -48.29 11.75 8.19
CA GLU A 51 -48.20 11.26 9.56
C GLU A 51 -46.76 10.97 10.01
N ARG A 52 -45.87 10.64 9.07
CA ARG A 52 -44.44 10.39 9.29
C ARG A 52 -43.55 11.58 8.97
N SER A 53 -44.14 12.70 8.55
CA SER A 53 -43.41 13.85 8.02
C SER A 53 -43.25 14.97 9.04
N VAL A 54 -42.05 15.54 9.11
CA VAL A 54 -41.72 16.74 9.90
C VAL A 54 -40.96 17.73 9.03
N ARG A 55 -41.24 19.03 9.19
CA ARG A 55 -40.53 20.05 8.41
C ARG A 55 -39.10 20.21 8.91
N ALA A 56 -38.17 20.30 7.98
CA ALA A 56 -36.75 20.53 8.27
C ALA A 56 -36.51 21.86 9.02
N SER A 57 -37.35 22.87 8.81
CA SER A 57 -37.28 24.14 9.54
C SER A 57 -37.58 23.99 11.03
N ILE A 58 -38.47 23.07 11.41
CA ILE A 58 -38.79 22.78 12.81
C ILE A 58 -37.67 21.95 13.45
N VAL A 59 -37.11 20.99 12.71
CA VAL A 59 -35.92 20.25 13.14
C VAL A 59 -34.74 21.21 13.37
N ALA A 60 -34.48 22.13 12.44
CA ALA A 60 -33.45 23.15 12.59
C ALA A 60 -33.67 24.02 13.83
N ARG A 61 -34.93 24.44 14.07
CA ARG A 61 -35.30 25.22 15.26
C ARG A 61 -35.01 24.47 16.55
N LEU A 62 -35.34 23.18 16.65
CA LEU A 62 -35.03 22.37 17.83
C LEU A 62 -33.53 22.26 18.08
N LEU A 63 -32.73 22.13 17.02
CA LEU A 63 -31.27 21.97 17.13
C LEU A 63 -30.53 23.28 17.44
N LEU A 64 -31.00 24.41 16.89
CA LEU A 64 -30.32 25.71 17.02
C LEU A 64 -30.85 26.56 18.18
N SER A 65 -32.15 26.46 18.47
CA SER A 65 -32.85 27.28 19.47
C SER A 65 -33.99 26.49 20.11
N GLY A 66 -33.71 25.25 20.52
CA GLY A 66 -34.69 24.35 21.10
C GLY A 66 -35.13 24.77 22.52
N PRO A 67 -36.30 24.28 22.97
CA PRO A 67 -36.77 24.50 24.34
C PRO A 67 -35.83 23.83 25.36
N PRO A 68 -35.80 24.30 26.62
CA PRO A 68 -35.03 23.64 27.67
C PRO A 68 -35.59 22.23 27.95
N ALA A 69 -34.71 21.35 28.43
CA ALA A 69 -35.09 20.01 28.87
C ALA A 69 -36.08 20.07 30.04
N ARG A 70 -36.91 19.04 30.21
CA ARG A 70 -37.71 18.90 31.44
C ARG A 70 -36.79 18.71 32.65
N PRO A 71 -37.20 19.14 33.86
CA PRO A 71 -36.43 18.88 35.08
C PRO A 71 -36.03 17.39 35.19
N GLY A 72 -34.74 17.13 35.43
CA GLY A 72 -34.18 15.77 35.50
C GLY A 72 -34.01 15.03 34.16
N ARG A 73 -34.17 15.72 33.02
CA ARG A 73 -33.96 15.17 31.67
C ARG A 73 -32.88 15.96 30.92
N VAL A 74 -32.39 15.37 29.84
CA VAL A 74 -31.45 16.01 28.90
C VAL A 74 -32.16 16.16 27.57
N ALA A 75 -32.13 17.35 26.97
CA ALA A 75 -32.71 17.58 25.66
C ALA A 75 -31.89 16.84 24.58
N ALA A 76 -32.56 16.08 23.72
CA ALA A 76 -31.93 15.34 22.64
C ALA A 76 -32.90 15.16 21.47
N LEU A 77 -32.39 15.23 20.24
CA LEU A 77 -33.17 14.93 19.05
C LEU A 77 -32.91 13.48 18.64
N LYS A 78 -33.85 12.59 18.96
CA LYS A 78 -33.79 11.18 18.61
C LYS A 78 -35.00 10.82 17.74
N LEU A 79 -34.79 10.61 16.45
CA LEU A 79 -35.84 10.31 15.48
C LEU A 79 -35.66 8.92 14.88
N ARG A 80 -36.77 8.20 14.71
CA ARG A 80 -36.77 6.91 14.02
C ARG A 80 -37.91 6.82 13.02
N GLY A 81 -37.58 6.41 11.78
CA GLY A 81 -38.58 6.23 10.72
C GLY A 81 -39.27 7.53 10.30
N VAL A 82 -38.60 8.68 10.39
CA VAL A 82 -39.18 10.00 10.11
C VAL A 82 -38.79 10.50 8.71
N GLN A 83 -39.74 11.10 7.99
CA GLN A 83 -39.49 11.86 6.77
C GLN A 83 -39.27 13.34 7.11
N ILE A 84 -38.12 13.88 6.73
CA ILE A 84 -37.76 15.28 6.93
C ILE A 84 -37.99 16.03 5.62
N THR A 85 -38.96 16.95 5.61
CA THR A 85 -39.39 17.67 4.41
C THR A 85 -38.69 19.02 4.27
N GLY A 86 -38.29 19.36 3.05
CA GLY A 86 -37.46 20.52 2.75
C GLY A 86 -35.99 20.40 3.18
N THR A 87 -35.22 21.49 3.00
CA THR A 87 -33.77 21.53 3.26
C THR A 87 -33.47 21.74 4.75
N LEU A 88 -32.69 20.85 5.37
CA LEU A 88 -32.24 21.03 6.76
C LEU A 88 -31.00 21.95 6.79
N LYS A 89 -31.20 23.18 7.27
CA LYS A 89 -30.18 24.23 7.32
C LYS A 89 -29.68 24.42 8.75
N LEU A 90 -28.42 24.06 8.98
CA LEU A 90 -27.70 24.14 10.26
C LEU A 90 -26.36 24.88 10.12
N ALA A 91 -26.17 25.59 9.00
CA ALA A 91 -24.93 26.30 8.69
C ALA A 91 -24.52 27.28 9.81
N GLY A 92 -23.26 27.22 10.25
CA GLY A 92 -22.69 28.07 11.30
C GLY A 92 -23.30 27.89 12.69
N GLY A 93 -24.20 26.91 12.88
CA GLY A 93 -24.89 26.68 14.14
C GLY A 93 -24.04 25.93 15.16
N SER A 94 -24.34 26.14 16.45
CA SER A 94 -23.81 25.34 17.56
C SER A 94 -24.90 24.44 18.12
N ILE A 95 -24.79 23.14 17.88
CA ILE A 95 -25.76 22.12 18.25
C ILE A 95 -25.22 21.36 19.47
N ALA A 96 -25.63 21.81 20.65
CA ALA A 96 -25.33 21.13 21.91
C ALA A 96 -26.12 19.82 22.11
N PRO A 97 -27.42 19.73 21.76
CA PRO A 97 -28.20 18.51 21.98
C PRO A 97 -27.64 17.31 21.20
N TYR A 98 -27.74 16.13 21.80
CA TYR A 98 -27.40 14.88 21.13
C TYR A 98 -28.36 14.61 19.96
N VAL A 99 -27.83 14.24 18.80
CA VAL A 99 -28.62 13.98 17.57
C VAL A 99 -28.46 12.53 17.14
N GLU A 100 -29.58 11.81 17.06
CA GLU A 100 -29.66 10.44 16.57
C GLU A 100 -30.84 10.29 15.59
N LEU A 101 -30.54 9.89 14.36
CA LEU A 101 -31.52 9.66 13.30
C LEU A 101 -31.37 8.22 12.80
N ASN A 102 -32.40 7.40 13.00
CA ASN A 102 -32.39 5.99 12.63
C ASN A 102 -33.43 5.72 11.54
N GLY A 103 -32.99 5.27 10.38
CA GLY A 103 -33.90 4.96 9.27
C GLY A 103 -34.75 6.16 8.85
N CYS A 104 -34.19 7.37 8.84
CA CYS A 104 -34.90 8.57 8.42
C CYS A 104 -34.71 8.84 6.92
N ARG A 105 -35.66 9.52 6.30
CA ARG A 105 -35.63 9.92 4.89
C ARG A 105 -35.62 11.43 4.78
N PHE A 106 -34.65 11.98 4.05
CA PHE A 106 -34.60 13.42 3.74
C PHE A 106 -35.14 13.66 2.34
N GLU A 107 -36.06 14.61 2.21
CA GLU A 107 -36.57 15.04 0.91
C GLU A 107 -35.56 15.90 0.15
N SER A 108 -34.79 16.73 0.86
CA SER A 108 -33.81 17.65 0.28
C SER A 108 -32.46 17.57 1.00
N GLU A 109 -31.51 18.41 0.58
CA GLU A 109 -30.13 18.40 1.08
C GLU A 109 -30.01 18.74 2.59
N LEU A 110 -28.98 18.18 3.22
CA LEU A 110 -28.53 18.52 4.58
C LEU A 110 -27.37 19.51 4.48
N LEU A 111 -27.61 20.76 4.90
CA LEU A 111 -26.66 21.85 4.85
C LEU A 111 -26.17 22.21 6.26
N MET A 112 -24.95 21.79 6.59
CA MET A 112 -24.29 22.07 7.87
C MET A 112 -22.82 22.53 7.72
N PRO A 113 -22.47 23.42 6.76
CA PRO A 113 -21.13 23.97 6.72
C PRO A 113 -20.86 24.81 7.98
N GLU A 114 -19.65 24.70 8.54
CA GLU A 114 -19.21 25.44 9.75
C GLU A 114 -20.06 25.18 11.01
N ALA A 115 -20.89 24.13 10.99
CA ALA A 115 -21.66 23.74 12.16
C ALA A 115 -20.75 23.08 13.22
N HIS A 116 -21.13 23.23 14.48
CA HIS A 116 -20.46 22.60 15.63
C HIS A 116 -21.45 21.65 16.31
N PHE A 117 -21.09 20.38 16.44
CA PHE A 117 -21.91 19.36 17.10
C PHE A 117 -21.16 18.74 18.28
N THR A 118 -21.90 18.30 19.29
CA THR A 118 -21.35 17.37 20.29
C THR A 118 -21.14 15.98 19.65
N THR A 119 -22.19 15.34 19.17
CA THR A 119 -22.12 14.07 18.42
C THR A 119 -23.33 13.98 17.50
N VAL A 120 -23.12 13.47 16.28
CA VAL A 120 -24.21 13.26 15.33
C VAL A 120 -24.18 11.82 14.82
N ARG A 121 -25.32 11.14 14.99
CA ARG A 121 -25.50 9.76 14.56
C ARG A 121 -26.65 9.65 13.59
N MET A 122 -26.35 9.22 12.37
CA MET A 122 -27.33 8.91 11.33
C MET A 122 -27.10 7.49 10.86
N VAL A 123 -28.06 6.60 11.08
CA VAL A 123 -27.92 5.18 10.77
C VAL A 123 -29.00 4.78 9.78
N GLY A 124 -28.59 4.20 8.65
CA GLY A 124 -29.54 3.70 7.66
C GLY A 124 -30.43 4.78 7.05
N CYS A 125 -29.98 6.04 6.99
CA CYS A 125 -30.78 7.15 6.48
C CYS A 125 -30.63 7.31 4.95
N ALA A 126 -31.71 7.73 4.29
CA ALA A 126 -31.70 8.12 2.89
C ALA A 126 -31.53 9.64 2.77
N ILE A 127 -30.39 10.10 2.26
CA ILE A 127 -30.01 11.52 2.27
C ILE A 127 -29.65 11.96 0.84
N PRO A 128 -30.32 12.95 0.24
CA PRO A 128 -29.96 13.40 -1.10
C PRO A 128 -28.52 13.91 -1.21
N ARG A 129 -28.10 14.76 -0.26
CA ARG A 129 -26.76 15.36 -0.24
C ARG A 129 -26.38 15.79 1.16
N ILE A 130 -25.10 15.64 1.50
CA ILE A 130 -24.52 16.13 2.77
C ILE A 130 -23.48 17.20 2.46
N GLU A 131 -23.73 18.45 2.85
CA GLU A 131 -22.76 19.54 2.81
C GLU A 131 -22.33 19.89 4.24
N ALA A 132 -21.13 19.47 4.60
CA ALA A 132 -20.56 19.60 5.94
C ALA A 132 -19.11 20.10 5.88
N ALA A 133 -18.83 21.02 4.96
CA ALA A 133 -17.52 21.67 4.89
C ALA A 133 -17.24 22.43 6.19
N ARG A 134 -16.04 22.27 6.75
CA ARG A 134 -15.63 22.87 8.03
C ARG A 134 -16.51 22.49 9.22
N LEU A 135 -17.24 21.37 9.13
CA LEU A 135 -17.98 20.81 10.27
C LEU A 135 -17.02 20.50 11.41
N ARG A 136 -17.40 20.81 12.65
CA ARG A 136 -16.70 20.37 13.85
C ARG A 136 -17.58 19.47 14.70
N THR A 137 -17.05 18.34 15.14
CA THR A 137 -17.70 17.50 16.14
C THR A 137 -16.78 17.32 17.35
N GLU A 138 -17.30 17.42 18.56
CA GLU A 138 -16.53 17.12 19.78
C GLU A 138 -16.32 15.62 19.95
N GLY A 139 -17.36 14.85 19.62
CA GLY A 139 -17.36 13.39 19.55
C GLY A 139 -17.52 12.90 18.11
N ASP A 140 -18.25 11.80 17.94
CA ASP A 140 -18.23 11.06 16.69
C ASP A 140 -19.15 11.65 15.60
N LEU A 141 -18.80 11.36 14.34
CA LEU A 141 -19.69 11.49 13.19
C LEU A 141 -20.01 10.09 12.66
N HIS A 142 -21.23 9.61 12.90
CA HIS A 142 -21.68 8.27 12.47
C HIS A 142 -22.65 8.39 11.30
N LEU A 143 -22.29 7.81 10.15
CA LEU A 143 -23.15 7.68 8.96
C LEU A 143 -23.32 6.21 8.47
N PRO A 144 -23.31 5.17 9.34
CA PRO A 144 -23.29 3.79 8.85
C PRO A 144 -24.59 3.41 8.16
N ARG A 145 -24.47 2.60 7.11
CA ARG A 145 -25.60 2.08 6.31
C ARG A 145 -26.46 3.16 5.61
N CYS A 146 -26.03 4.42 5.62
CA CYS A 146 -26.73 5.49 4.93
C CYS A 146 -26.59 5.34 3.40
N ARG A 147 -27.53 5.91 2.65
CA ARG A 147 -27.41 6.06 1.19
C ARG A 147 -27.45 7.54 0.83
N VAL A 148 -26.40 8.00 0.13
CA VAL A 148 -26.25 9.39 -0.29
C VAL A 148 -26.18 9.50 -1.81
N GLU A 149 -27.13 10.22 -2.41
CA GLU A 149 -27.32 10.23 -3.87
C GLU A 149 -26.44 11.25 -4.62
N HIS A 150 -26.07 12.36 -3.98
CA HIS A 150 -25.35 13.48 -4.62
C HIS A 150 -24.07 13.88 -3.87
N GLY A 151 -23.41 12.87 -3.30
CA GLY A 151 -22.12 12.99 -2.63
C GLY A 151 -22.15 13.61 -1.24
N ILE A 152 -21.01 13.48 -0.56
CA ILE A 152 -20.75 13.99 0.79
C ILE A 152 -19.56 14.94 0.72
N ARG A 153 -19.70 16.13 1.31
CA ARG A 153 -18.61 17.08 1.44
C ARG A 153 -18.26 17.31 2.90
N LEU A 154 -17.02 16.98 3.26
CA LEU A 154 -16.38 17.11 4.58
C LEU A 154 -15.05 17.87 4.48
N THR A 155 -14.91 18.74 3.48
CA THR A 155 -13.69 19.55 3.27
C THR A 155 -13.36 20.33 4.53
N ASP A 156 -12.13 20.23 5.02
CA ASP A 156 -11.63 20.89 6.23
C ASP A 156 -12.46 20.59 7.50
N ALA A 157 -13.21 19.48 7.53
CA ALA A 157 -13.95 19.07 8.72
C ALA A 157 -13.01 18.56 9.84
N GLN A 158 -13.40 18.77 11.09
CA GLN A 158 -12.68 18.34 12.28
C GLN A 158 -13.57 17.41 13.10
N ILE A 159 -13.20 16.13 13.16
CA ILE A 159 -13.92 15.10 13.90
C ILE A 159 -13.16 14.81 15.20
N GLY A 160 -13.78 15.11 16.35
CA GLY A 160 -13.14 15.08 17.66
C GLY A 160 -12.81 13.67 18.18
N THR A 161 -13.46 12.65 17.64
CA THR A 161 -13.17 11.23 17.92
C THR A 161 -13.18 10.43 16.61
N ASP A 162 -14.19 9.57 16.38
CA ASP A 162 -14.23 8.66 15.23
C ASP A 162 -15.15 9.14 14.11
N LEU A 163 -14.74 8.86 12.87
CA LEU A 163 -15.59 8.99 11.68
C LEU A 163 -16.00 7.59 11.21
N LEU A 164 -17.28 7.25 11.39
CA LEU A 164 -17.82 5.93 11.07
C LEU A 164 -18.72 6.00 9.82
N LEU A 165 -18.26 5.42 8.73
CA LEU A 165 -18.93 5.36 7.43
C LEU A 165 -19.30 3.93 7.02
N ASN A 166 -19.23 2.96 7.94
CA ASN A 166 -19.37 1.54 7.63
C ASN A 166 -20.65 1.23 6.82
N GLN A 167 -20.51 0.49 5.73
CA GLN A 167 -21.59 0.08 4.83
C GLN A 167 -22.38 1.24 4.20
N ILE A 168 -21.82 2.45 4.15
CA ILE A 168 -22.45 3.57 3.45
C ILE A 168 -22.40 3.35 1.93
N HIS A 169 -23.45 3.73 1.22
CA HIS A 169 -23.45 3.82 -0.25
C HIS A 169 -23.49 5.28 -0.69
N VAL A 170 -22.54 5.70 -1.51
CA VAL A 170 -22.43 7.10 -1.96
C VAL A 170 -22.32 7.17 -3.47
N ARG A 171 -23.25 7.89 -4.09
CA ARG A 171 -23.25 8.22 -5.51
C ARG A 171 -22.58 9.57 -5.76
N PRO A 172 -22.12 9.84 -7.00
CA PRO A 172 -21.30 11.01 -7.26
C PRO A 172 -22.13 12.29 -7.31
N ASP A 173 -21.51 13.40 -6.93
CA ASP A 173 -21.97 14.74 -7.24
C ASP A 173 -21.90 15.03 -8.75
N ARG A 174 -22.39 16.20 -9.16
CA ARG A 174 -22.33 16.67 -10.57
C ARG A 174 -20.89 16.76 -11.13
N ARG A 175 -19.87 16.72 -10.29
CA ARG A 175 -18.45 16.77 -10.69
C ARG A 175 -17.79 15.39 -10.66
N GLY A 176 -18.52 14.31 -10.37
CA GLY A 176 -18.00 12.95 -10.32
C GLY A 176 -17.35 12.55 -9.00
N ARG A 177 -17.63 13.27 -7.89
CA ARG A 177 -17.05 12.98 -6.57
C ARG A 177 -18.08 12.36 -5.63
N ALA A 178 -17.73 11.24 -5.02
CA ALA A 178 -18.57 10.59 -4.03
C ALA A 178 -18.38 11.25 -2.66
N ILE A 179 -17.16 11.26 -2.15
CA ILE A 179 -16.82 11.80 -0.84
C ILE A 179 -15.65 12.75 -0.99
N THR A 180 -15.83 14.02 -0.62
CA THR A 180 -14.76 15.03 -0.64
C THR A 180 -14.40 15.41 0.79
N ALA A 181 -13.30 14.86 1.30
CA ALA A 181 -12.80 15.07 2.65
C ALA A 181 -11.36 15.62 2.65
N ASP A 182 -11.09 16.51 1.69
CA ASP A 182 -9.80 17.21 1.58
C ASP A 182 -9.55 18.09 2.81
N GLY A 183 -8.36 18.02 3.39
CA GLY A 183 -7.98 18.78 4.59
C GLY A 183 -8.66 18.32 5.89
N MET A 184 -9.47 17.25 5.86
CA MET A 184 -10.17 16.75 7.04
C MET A 184 -9.20 16.21 8.09
N SER A 185 -9.49 16.46 9.37
CA SER A 185 -8.80 15.83 10.50
C SER A 185 -9.75 14.99 11.33
N VAL A 186 -9.38 13.73 11.58
CA VAL A 186 -10.08 12.81 12.50
C VAL A 186 -9.14 12.53 13.66
N ALA A 187 -9.58 12.76 14.88
CA ALA A 187 -8.73 12.62 16.05
C ALA A 187 -8.37 11.16 16.34
N GLN A 188 -9.27 10.22 16.06
CA GLN A 188 -9.09 8.79 16.28
C GLN A 188 -9.18 8.02 14.95
N ASP A 189 -10.13 7.08 14.81
CA ASP A 189 -10.23 6.20 13.65
C ASP A 189 -11.17 6.74 12.57
N LEU A 190 -10.78 6.54 11.30
CA LEU A 190 -11.69 6.64 10.17
C LEU A 190 -12.06 5.22 9.72
N GLN A 191 -13.26 4.79 10.08
CA GLN A 191 -13.78 3.48 9.70
C GLN A 191 -14.74 3.62 8.53
N ALA A 192 -14.33 3.10 7.38
CA ALA A 192 -15.09 3.08 6.16
C ALA A 192 -15.10 1.65 5.61
N GLU A 193 -15.53 0.69 6.43
CA GLU A 193 -15.57 -0.73 6.06
C GLU A 193 -16.81 -1.04 5.22
N LEU A 194 -16.65 -1.91 4.22
CA LEU A 194 -17.71 -2.39 3.34
C LEU A 194 -18.48 -1.26 2.64
N ILE A 195 -17.85 -0.11 2.40
CA ILE A 195 -18.51 1.01 1.73
C ILE A 195 -18.58 0.77 0.23
N GLU A 196 -19.60 1.35 -0.42
CA GLU A 196 -19.67 1.38 -1.88
C GLU A 196 -19.73 2.83 -2.35
N THR A 197 -18.71 3.26 -3.11
CA THR A 197 -18.66 4.61 -3.67
C THR A 197 -18.64 4.57 -5.19
N TYR A 198 -19.42 5.44 -5.80
CA TYR A 198 -19.40 5.72 -7.22
C TYR A 198 -18.95 7.17 -7.40
N GLY A 199 -17.78 7.38 -8.00
CA GLY A 199 -17.07 8.65 -8.03
C GLY A 199 -15.82 8.67 -7.16
N GLU A 200 -15.07 9.76 -7.28
CA GLU A 200 -13.82 9.97 -6.53
C GLU A 200 -14.09 10.05 -5.02
N PHE A 201 -13.35 9.26 -4.25
CA PHE A 201 -13.17 9.44 -2.81
C PHE A 201 -11.86 10.21 -2.60
N SER A 202 -11.99 11.49 -2.24
CA SER A 202 -10.87 12.40 -2.03
C SER A 202 -10.57 12.61 -0.55
N LEU A 203 -9.31 12.40 -0.16
CA LEU A 203 -8.74 12.57 1.18
C LEU A 203 -7.43 13.37 1.12
N ARG A 204 -7.37 14.38 0.23
CA ARG A 204 -6.15 15.15 0.00
C ARG A 204 -5.73 15.89 1.27
N GLY A 205 -4.51 15.65 1.75
CA GLY A 205 -3.99 16.31 2.95
C GLY A 205 -4.77 15.97 4.23
N ALA A 206 -5.60 14.92 4.21
CA ALA A 206 -6.36 14.51 5.39
C ALA A 206 -5.43 13.90 6.45
N LYS A 207 -5.82 14.02 7.72
CA LYS A 207 -5.08 13.49 8.88
C LYS A 207 -6.00 12.59 9.69
N VAL A 208 -5.52 11.37 9.97
CA VAL A 208 -6.23 10.38 10.79
C VAL A 208 -5.34 10.03 11.97
N GLY A 209 -5.81 10.33 13.18
CA GLY A 209 -5.02 10.25 14.41
C GLY A 209 -4.75 8.83 14.90
N VAL A 210 -5.45 7.82 14.37
CA VAL A 210 -5.19 6.40 14.66
C VAL A 210 -5.10 5.62 13.34
N SER A 211 -6.16 4.96 12.88
CA SER A 211 -6.13 4.12 11.68
C SER A 211 -7.21 4.50 10.67
N LEU A 212 -6.92 4.22 9.39
CA LEU A 212 -7.87 4.33 8.30
C LEU A 212 -8.22 2.93 7.79
N SER A 213 -9.46 2.50 8.00
CA SER A 213 -9.96 1.20 7.56
C SER A 213 -10.90 1.33 6.37
N LEU A 214 -10.54 0.71 5.24
CA LEU A 214 -11.39 0.58 4.04
C LEU A 214 -11.70 -0.89 3.74
N ARG A 215 -11.71 -1.75 4.77
CA ARG A 215 -11.80 -3.20 4.58
C ARG A 215 -13.05 -3.63 3.82
N GLY A 216 -12.88 -4.47 2.81
CA GLY A 216 -13.96 -4.98 1.97
C GLY A 216 -14.71 -3.91 1.17
N SER A 217 -14.19 -2.70 1.06
CA SER A 217 -14.87 -1.61 0.36
C SER A 217 -14.76 -1.73 -1.15
N ARG A 218 -15.77 -1.21 -1.85
CA ARG A 218 -15.80 -1.10 -3.32
C ARG A 218 -15.77 0.37 -3.72
N LEU A 219 -14.63 0.82 -4.23
CA LEU A 219 -14.46 2.17 -4.75
C LEU A 219 -14.51 2.12 -6.27
N ARG A 220 -15.41 2.87 -6.90
CA ARG A 220 -15.54 2.93 -8.35
C ARG A 220 -15.38 4.35 -8.82
N ALA A 221 -14.41 4.61 -9.67
CA ALA A 221 -14.26 5.90 -10.34
C ALA A 221 -15.52 6.24 -11.16
N ALA A 222 -15.80 7.53 -11.28
CA ALA A 222 -16.77 8.05 -12.23
C ALA A 222 -16.03 8.94 -13.24
N ALA A 223 -16.32 8.74 -14.54
CA ALA A 223 -15.64 9.43 -15.64
C ALA A 223 -14.11 9.24 -15.60
N GLU A 224 -13.33 10.27 -15.92
CA GLU A 224 -11.84 10.23 -15.95
C GLU A 224 -11.19 10.50 -14.58
N ARG A 225 -11.95 10.43 -13.48
CA ARG A 225 -11.40 10.65 -12.14
C ARG A 225 -10.74 9.39 -11.59
N ARG A 226 -9.91 9.59 -10.56
CA ARG A 226 -9.40 8.50 -9.71
C ARG A 226 -10.53 7.99 -8.82
N ALA A 227 -10.50 6.71 -8.47
CA ALA A 227 -11.41 6.14 -7.49
C ALA A 227 -11.04 6.59 -6.07
N LEU A 228 -9.74 6.57 -5.74
CA LEU A 228 -9.20 7.04 -4.47
C LEU A 228 -8.10 8.07 -4.72
N ASN A 229 -8.27 9.28 -4.17
CA ASN A 229 -7.33 10.39 -4.33
C ASN A 229 -6.93 10.96 -2.96
N ALA A 230 -5.82 10.47 -2.43
CA ALA A 230 -5.36 10.80 -1.08
C ALA A 230 -3.87 11.18 -1.04
N PRO A 231 -3.41 12.17 -1.84
CA PRO A 231 -2.05 12.65 -1.72
C PRO A 231 -1.88 13.41 -0.40
N GLN A 232 -0.70 13.31 0.21
CA GLN A 232 -0.36 13.90 1.51
C GLN A 232 -1.25 13.42 2.66
N LEU A 233 -1.85 12.23 2.53
CA LEU A 233 -2.61 11.59 3.61
C LEU A 233 -1.66 11.20 4.74
N SER A 234 -2.00 11.59 5.97
CA SER A 234 -1.29 11.17 7.19
C SER A 234 -2.17 10.25 8.01
N VAL A 235 -1.68 9.05 8.33
CA VAL A 235 -2.32 8.10 9.22
C VAL A 235 -1.30 7.72 10.29
N GLU A 236 -1.62 7.98 11.56
CA GLU A 236 -0.66 7.74 12.66
C GLU A 236 -0.31 6.26 12.83
N ARG A 237 -1.22 5.35 12.44
CA ARG A 237 -1.00 3.91 12.48
C ARG A 237 -1.09 3.30 11.09
N THR A 238 -2.14 2.51 10.84
CA THR A 238 -2.23 1.66 9.67
C THR A 238 -3.31 2.12 8.70
N LEU A 239 -2.99 2.08 7.41
CA LEU A 239 -3.97 2.12 6.33
C LEU A 239 -4.34 0.69 5.92
N TYR A 240 -5.59 0.29 6.14
CA TYR A 240 -6.10 -1.02 5.75
C TYR A 240 -6.89 -0.94 4.44
N LEU A 241 -6.32 -1.46 3.35
CA LEU A 241 -6.98 -1.72 2.08
C LEU A 241 -7.14 -3.24 1.88
N THR A 242 -7.73 -3.93 2.86
CA THR A 242 -7.78 -5.39 2.89
C THR A 242 -9.20 -5.94 2.74
N GLY A 243 -9.36 -7.27 2.66
CA GLY A 243 -10.68 -7.89 2.71
C GLY A 243 -11.35 -7.80 4.08
N ALA A 244 -12.68 -7.86 4.10
CA ALA A 244 -13.51 -7.99 5.30
C ALA A 244 -14.26 -9.34 5.30
N TRP A 245 -14.35 -9.98 6.46
CA TRP A 245 -15.17 -11.19 6.62
C TRP A 245 -16.64 -10.78 6.81
N VAL A 246 -17.51 -11.26 5.92
CA VAL A 246 -18.95 -10.97 5.95
C VAL A 246 -19.71 -12.25 6.26
N SER A 247 -20.59 -12.24 7.27
CA SER A 247 -21.45 -13.39 7.61
C SER A 247 -22.76 -13.35 6.83
N GLU A 248 -23.13 -14.45 6.17
CA GLU A 248 -24.42 -14.60 5.47
C GLU A 248 -25.61 -14.69 6.44
N SER A 249 -25.41 -15.21 7.66
CA SER A 249 -26.50 -15.43 8.63
C SER A 249 -27.00 -14.17 9.34
N THR A 250 -26.18 -13.11 9.40
CA THR A 250 -26.55 -11.83 10.05
C THR A 250 -26.97 -10.76 9.05
N GLY A 251 -27.08 -11.05 7.74
CA GLY A 251 -27.69 -10.15 6.76
C GLY A 251 -27.13 -8.73 6.78
N ASN A 252 -25.79 -8.58 6.72
CA ASN A 252 -25.12 -7.29 6.79
C ASN A 252 -25.42 -6.45 8.05
N GLN A 253 -25.93 -7.04 9.14
CA GLN A 253 -26.09 -6.34 10.42
C GLN A 253 -24.72 -6.09 11.04
N GLY A 254 -24.17 -4.90 10.73
CA GLY A 254 -22.94 -4.36 11.27
C GLY A 254 -23.04 -4.03 12.76
N SER A 255 -23.02 -5.05 13.61
CA SER A 255 -22.28 -4.91 14.86
C SER A 255 -20.86 -5.38 14.59
N THR A 256 -19.99 -4.45 14.20
CA THR A 256 -18.60 -4.58 14.64
C THR A 256 -18.70 -4.65 16.17
N PRO A 257 -18.29 -5.74 16.84
CA PRO A 257 -18.29 -5.77 18.29
C PRO A 257 -17.51 -4.55 18.80
N PRO A 258 -17.80 -4.03 20.01
CA PRO A 258 -17.07 -2.90 20.59
C PRO A 258 -15.54 -3.09 20.64
N PHE A 259 -15.06 -4.32 20.40
CA PHE A 259 -13.66 -4.73 20.40
C PHE A 259 -13.11 -5.12 19.01
N GLY A 260 -13.76 -4.71 17.93
CA GLY A 260 -13.31 -4.98 16.55
C GLY A 260 -13.62 -6.40 16.06
N ILE A 261 -13.37 -6.63 14.76
CA ILE A 261 -13.44 -7.96 14.16
C ILE A 261 -12.25 -8.76 14.67
N ALA A 262 -12.48 -9.84 15.42
CA ALA A 262 -11.43 -10.71 15.94
C ALA A 262 -10.58 -11.28 14.79
N THR A 263 -9.39 -10.72 14.58
CA THR A 263 -8.45 -11.15 13.53
C THR A 263 -7.66 -12.41 13.88
N ASN A 264 -7.90 -13.03 15.05
CA ASN A 264 -7.09 -14.14 15.57
C ASN A 264 -7.82 -15.49 15.73
N ALA A 265 -9.06 -15.65 15.25
CA ALA A 265 -9.71 -16.95 15.20
C ALA A 265 -9.51 -17.58 13.81
N GLY A 266 -8.52 -18.47 13.67
CA GLY A 266 -8.14 -19.14 12.42
C GLY A 266 -9.19 -20.09 11.81
N THR A 267 -10.47 -19.96 12.17
CA THR A 267 -11.56 -20.70 11.53
C THR A 267 -12.73 -19.74 11.29
N PRO A 268 -13.01 -19.37 10.03
CA PRO A 268 -14.19 -18.58 9.71
C PRO A 268 -15.44 -19.33 10.18
N ALA A 269 -16.38 -18.64 10.82
CA ALA A 269 -17.67 -19.22 11.13
C ALA A 269 -18.34 -19.72 9.83
N ARG A 270 -18.98 -20.89 9.87
CA ARG A 270 -19.71 -21.45 8.72
C ARG A 270 -20.68 -20.40 8.14
N GLY A 271 -20.58 -20.11 6.84
CA GLY A 271 -21.39 -19.08 6.17
C GLY A 271 -20.74 -17.68 6.13
N THR A 272 -19.46 -17.54 6.44
CA THR A 272 -18.72 -16.28 6.23
C THR A 272 -17.99 -16.26 4.88
N ARG A 273 -18.24 -15.23 4.07
CA ARG A 273 -17.54 -14.96 2.81
C ARG A 273 -16.56 -13.81 3.02
N LEU A 274 -15.32 -13.98 2.55
CA LEU A 274 -14.38 -12.87 2.46
C LEU A 274 -14.78 -11.96 1.29
N GLN A 275 -15.08 -10.70 1.58
CA GLN A 275 -15.23 -9.67 0.56
C GLN A 275 -13.90 -8.91 0.45
N PRO A 276 -13.19 -8.98 -0.70
CA PRO A 276 -11.96 -8.22 -0.90
C PRO A 276 -12.25 -6.72 -0.98
N PHE A 277 -11.23 -5.91 -0.72
CA PHE A 277 -11.25 -4.51 -1.12
C PHE A 277 -11.10 -4.44 -2.65
N GLU A 278 -12.03 -3.78 -3.34
CA GLU A 278 -12.00 -3.63 -4.80
C GLU A 278 -11.98 -2.15 -5.17
N CYS A 279 -11.00 -1.75 -5.98
CA CYS A 279 -10.88 -0.39 -6.47
C CYS A 279 -10.86 -0.39 -8.00
N HIS A 280 -11.89 0.18 -8.61
CA HIS A 280 -12.02 0.34 -10.06
C HIS A 280 -11.64 1.75 -10.44
N GLY A 281 -10.46 1.91 -11.03
CA GLY A 281 -9.87 3.19 -11.41
C GLY A 281 -8.62 3.55 -10.60
N GLY A 282 -7.97 4.64 -10.99
CA GLY A 282 -6.67 5.04 -10.43
C GLY A 282 -6.70 5.31 -8.92
N VAL A 283 -5.58 5.04 -8.25
CA VAL A 283 -5.37 5.27 -6.80
C VAL A 283 -4.16 6.18 -6.61
N ARG A 284 -4.32 7.25 -5.82
CA ARG A 284 -3.21 8.15 -5.43
C ARG A 284 -3.02 8.14 -3.91
N LEU A 285 -1.84 7.78 -3.46
CA LEU A 285 -1.39 7.86 -2.07
C LEU A 285 -0.05 8.63 -1.96
N ASP A 286 0.27 9.43 -2.96
CA ASP A 286 1.55 10.14 -3.08
C ASP A 286 1.84 11.02 -1.86
N ASP A 287 3.09 11.08 -1.42
CA ASP A 287 3.54 11.85 -0.27
C ASP A 287 2.84 11.49 1.05
N GLY A 288 2.20 10.32 1.12
CA GLY A 288 1.52 9.83 2.32
C GLY A 288 2.49 9.39 3.43
N ARG A 289 2.06 9.51 4.68
CA ARG A 289 2.80 9.09 5.87
C ARG A 289 1.95 8.12 6.68
N PHE A 290 2.49 6.95 6.97
CA PHE A 290 1.79 5.89 7.69
C PHE A 290 2.69 5.40 8.83
N GLY A 291 2.27 5.57 10.07
CA GLY A 291 3.14 5.34 11.23
C GLY A 291 3.39 3.87 11.56
N ASP A 292 2.49 2.95 11.17
CA ASP A 292 2.68 1.50 11.34
C ASP A 292 2.85 0.81 9.98
N ALA A 293 1.81 0.81 9.15
CA ALA A 293 1.79 0.03 7.92
C ALA A 293 0.83 0.55 6.83
N VAL A 294 1.09 0.16 5.59
CA VAL A 294 0.13 0.15 4.48
C VAL A 294 -0.17 -1.30 4.12
N ASP A 295 -1.40 -1.75 4.37
CA ASP A 295 -1.82 -3.14 4.16
C ASP A 295 -2.71 -3.28 2.94
N LEU A 296 -2.22 -3.96 1.90
CA LEU A 296 -2.93 -4.24 0.64
C LEU A 296 -3.36 -5.72 0.52
N HIS A 297 -3.47 -6.45 1.64
CA HIS A 297 -3.78 -7.88 1.63
C HIS A 297 -5.07 -8.22 0.91
N ARG A 298 -4.94 -8.99 -0.19
CA ARG A 298 -6.05 -9.41 -1.05
C ARG A 298 -6.86 -8.22 -1.61
N ALA A 299 -6.23 -7.06 -1.74
CA ALA A 299 -6.79 -5.93 -2.47
C ALA A 299 -6.85 -6.26 -3.97
N ARG A 300 -7.90 -5.82 -4.64
CA ARG A 300 -8.04 -5.92 -6.10
C ARG A 300 -8.09 -4.53 -6.71
N PHE A 301 -7.10 -4.22 -7.54
CA PHE A 301 -7.03 -2.96 -8.27
C PHE A 301 -7.33 -3.22 -9.75
N VAL A 302 -8.51 -2.78 -10.20
CA VAL A 302 -8.93 -2.85 -11.61
C VAL A 302 -8.62 -1.49 -12.25
N LEU A 303 -7.47 -1.41 -12.90
CA LEU A 303 -6.95 -0.20 -13.53
C LEU A 303 -7.11 -0.29 -15.05
N SER A 304 -7.27 0.84 -15.73
CA SER A 304 -7.05 0.94 -17.17
C SER A 304 -5.59 1.21 -17.51
N SER A 305 -5.17 0.99 -18.76
CA SER A 305 -3.81 1.25 -19.26
C SER A 305 -3.17 2.61 -18.90
N ARG A 306 -3.97 3.68 -18.70
CA ARG A 306 -3.47 5.03 -18.33
C ARG A 306 -3.47 5.30 -16.82
N GLU A 307 -4.10 4.44 -16.04
CA GLU A 307 -4.24 4.60 -14.61
C GLU A 307 -3.09 3.95 -13.85
N GLU A 308 -2.93 4.38 -12.61
CA GLU A 308 -1.84 3.95 -11.74
C GLU A 308 -2.33 3.74 -10.31
N LEU A 309 -1.75 2.74 -9.64
CA LEU A 309 -1.64 2.67 -8.19
C LEU A 309 -0.35 3.42 -7.80
N SER A 310 -0.51 4.67 -7.40
CA SER A 310 0.61 5.56 -7.10
C SER A 310 0.85 5.66 -5.59
N LEU A 311 2.03 5.22 -5.18
CA LEU A 311 2.58 5.23 -3.82
C LEU A 311 3.88 6.05 -3.81
N ARG A 312 3.94 7.14 -4.59
CA ARG A 312 5.18 7.92 -4.75
C ARG A 312 5.54 8.60 -3.44
N ARG A 313 6.82 8.51 -3.03
CA ARG A 313 7.35 9.21 -1.85
C ARG A 313 6.58 8.95 -0.55
N ILE A 314 5.90 7.81 -0.45
CA ILE A 314 5.30 7.40 0.82
C ILE A 314 6.40 7.10 1.83
N VAL A 315 6.09 7.28 3.11
CA VAL A 315 6.94 6.87 4.23
C VAL A 315 6.13 5.95 5.13
N THR A 316 6.59 4.73 5.31
CA THR A 316 5.95 3.75 6.20
C THR A 316 6.95 2.74 6.75
N PRO A 317 6.83 2.29 8.01
CA PRO A 317 7.64 1.16 8.48
C PRO A 317 7.35 -0.11 7.70
N GLU A 318 6.10 -0.43 7.40
CA GLU A 318 5.75 -1.68 6.74
C GLU A 318 4.85 -1.49 5.52
N LEU A 319 5.26 -2.01 4.37
CA LEU A 319 4.41 -2.10 3.18
C LEU A 319 4.08 -3.56 2.91
N ARG A 320 2.80 -3.94 3.04
CA ARG A 320 2.30 -5.27 2.65
C ARG A 320 1.75 -5.22 1.24
N PHE A 321 2.57 -5.61 0.28
CA PHE A 321 2.22 -5.68 -1.13
C PHE A 321 1.86 -7.12 -1.53
N ASN A 322 0.68 -7.56 -1.06
CA ASN A 322 0.07 -8.86 -1.28
C ASN A 322 -1.34 -8.72 -1.86
N ALA A 323 -1.51 -7.74 -2.76
CA ALA A 323 -2.69 -7.52 -3.57
C ALA A 323 -2.78 -8.54 -4.72
N GLU A 324 -3.96 -8.66 -5.33
CA GLU A 324 -4.08 -9.33 -6.62
C GLU A 324 -3.30 -8.55 -7.68
N ARG A 325 -2.66 -9.28 -8.59
CA ARG A 325 -1.89 -8.68 -9.67
C ARG A 325 -2.79 -7.76 -10.51
N PRO A 326 -2.43 -6.48 -10.70
CA PRO A 326 -3.12 -5.63 -11.67
C PRO A 326 -2.92 -6.20 -13.08
N GLU A 327 -4.02 -6.44 -13.80
CA GLU A 327 -4.00 -6.92 -15.18
C GLU A 327 -3.51 -5.82 -16.15
N GLU A 328 -3.90 -4.58 -15.86
CA GLU A 328 -3.57 -3.38 -16.61
C GLU A 328 -3.09 -2.25 -15.67
N GLY A 329 -2.63 -1.15 -16.27
CA GLY A 329 -2.16 0.02 -15.54
C GLY A 329 -0.75 -0.14 -14.99
N ARG A 330 -0.37 0.76 -14.07
CA ARG A 330 0.98 0.79 -13.47
C ARG A 330 0.96 0.87 -11.96
N VAL A 331 1.96 0.27 -11.33
CA VAL A 331 2.29 0.46 -9.92
C VAL A 331 3.50 1.39 -9.84
N VAL A 332 3.39 2.48 -9.08
CA VAL A 332 4.45 3.49 -8.99
C VAL A 332 4.89 3.68 -7.55
N LEU A 333 6.13 3.33 -7.25
CA LEU A 333 6.79 3.41 -5.94
C LEU A 333 7.95 4.41 -5.93
N ASN A 334 8.01 5.32 -6.91
CA ASN A 334 9.13 6.24 -7.05
C ASN A 334 9.35 7.07 -5.78
N GLY A 335 10.56 7.03 -5.23
CA GLY A 335 10.96 7.74 -4.01
C GLY A 335 10.32 7.23 -2.71
N ALA A 336 9.57 6.12 -2.74
CA ALA A 336 8.97 5.56 -1.53
C ALA A 336 10.06 5.06 -0.57
N LYS A 337 9.80 5.21 0.74
CA LYS A 337 10.70 4.79 1.83
C LYS A 337 9.94 3.84 2.73
N VAL A 338 10.38 2.59 2.73
CA VAL A 338 9.79 1.49 3.49
C VAL A 338 10.86 0.89 4.38
N VAL A 339 10.56 0.50 5.62
CA VAL A 339 11.52 -0.28 6.42
C VAL A 339 11.43 -1.74 5.99
N THR A 340 10.27 -2.36 6.16
CA THR A 340 10.00 -3.75 5.81
C THR A 340 9.02 -3.86 4.66
N LEU A 341 9.47 -4.47 3.56
CA LEU A 341 8.62 -4.82 2.42
C LEU A 341 8.17 -6.28 2.57
N ILE A 342 6.88 -6.47 2.83
CA ILE A 342 6.22 -7.78 2.83
C ILE A 342 5.51 -7.93 1.50
N ASP A 343 5.93 -8.87 0.66
CA ASP A 343 5.40 -8.96 -0.69
C ASP A 343 5.25 -10.39 -1.21
N LEU A 344 4.51 -10.52 -2.30
CA LEU A 344 4.25 -11.78 -2.98
C LEU A 344 4.65 -11.66 -4.45
N ALA A 345 5.40 -12.63 -4.97
CA ALA A 345 5.87 -12.62 -6.36
C ALA A 345 4.73 -12.49 -7.37
N ALA A 346 3.59 -13.13 -7.09
CA ALA A 346 2.41 -13.09 -7.94
C ALA A 346 1.70 -11.72 -7.93
N SER A 347 1.90 -10.88 -6.92
CA SER A 347 1.20 -9.58 -6.77
C SER A 347 1.76 -8.48 -7.66
N TRP A 348 3.03 -8.59 -8.06
CA TRP A 348 3.69 -7.55 -8.85
C TRP A 348 3.22 -7.55 -10.32
N PRO A 349 3.12 -6.37 -10.96
CA PRO A 349 2.74 -6.28 -12.36
C PRO A 349 3.85 -6.81 -13.28
N GLY A 350 3.50 -7.03 -14.54
CA GLY A 350 4.45 -7.50 -15.56
C GLY A 350 5.48 -6.45 -16.00
N PRO A 351 6.35 -6.79 -16.97
CA PRO A 351 7.32 -5.87 -17.58
C PRO A 351 6.69 -4.53 -18.00
N GLY A 352 7.29 -3.41 -17.56
CA GLY A 352 6.82 -2.05 -17.85
C GLY A 352 5.65 -1.57 -16.98
N GLY A 353 5.07 -2.45 -16.15
CA GLY A 353 3.98 -2.11 -15.23
C GLY A 353 4.44 -1.59 -13.87
N LEU A 354 5.74 -1.58 -13.57
CA LEU A 354 6.30 -1.14 -12.30
C LEU A 354 7.28 0.01 -12.51
N ALA A 355 7.19 1.04 -11.68
CA ALA A 355 8.19 2.11 -11.59
C ALA A 355 8.68 2.24 -10.14
N MET A 356 10.00 2.08 -9.94
CA MET A 356 10.62 2.03 -8.61
C MET A 356 11.84 2.95 -8.44
N GLY A 357 11.96 4.00 -9.24
CA GLY A 357 13.12 4.92 -9.18
C GLY A 357 13.21 5.60 -7.81
N GLY A 358 14.36 5.50 -7.13
CA GLY A 358 14.50 6.01 -5.76
C GLY A 358 13.72 5.23 -4.69
N PHE A 359 13.19 4.04 -4.97
CA PHE A 359 12.51 3.21 -3.98
C PHE A 359 13.52 2.61 -2.99
N VAL A 360 13.33 2.88 -1.70
CA VAL A 360 14.19 2.41 -0.62
C VAL A 360 13.41 1.47 0.28
N TYR A 361 13.99 0.29 0.53
CA TYR A 361 13.54 -0.69 1.50
C TYR A 361 14.74 -1.27 2.26
N GLU A 362 14.57 -1.61 3.54
CA GLU A 362 15.64 -2.12 4.41
C GLU A 362 15.56 -3.65 4.60
N ASN A 363 14.35 -4.18 4.78
CA ASN A 363 14.09 -5.61 4.97
C ASN A 363 13.14 -6.14 3.89
N LEU A 364 13.41 -7.36 3.44
CA LEU A 364 12.53 -8.12 2.55
C LEU A 364 11.99 -9.34 3.30
N VAL A 365 10.67 -9.43 3.41
CA VAL A 365 10.00 -10.55 4.08
C VAL A 365 8.93 -11.08 3.13
N PRO A 366 9.28 -11.98 2.20
CA PRO A 366 8.33 -12.47 1.24
C PRO A 366 7.24 -13.31 1.93
N TYR A 367 5.98 -13.11 1.55
CA TYR A 367 4.84 -13.81 2.15
C TYR A 367 4.83 -15.31 1.82
N GLU A 368 5.32 -15.67 0.63
CA GLU A 368 5.58 -17.03 0.16
C GLU A 368 6.99 -17.12 -0.43
N ALA A 369 7.43 -18.31 -0.84
CA ALA A 369 8.75 -18.46 -1.47
C ALA A 369 8.92 -17.55 -2.69
N PHE A 370 9.83 -16.57 -2.61
CA PHE A 370 10.14 -15.64 -3.68
C PHE A 370 11.59 -15.86 -4.15
N PRO A 371 11.82 -16.78 -5.10
CA PRO A 371 13.17 -17.15 -5.52
C PRO A 371 13.91 -16.00 -6.19
N LEU A 372 15.24 -16.00 -6.09
CA LEU A 372 16.10 -14.94 -6.60
C LEU A 372 15.91 -14.67 -8.10
N SER A 373 15.70 -15.70 -8.91
CA SER A 373 15.44 -15.56 -10.35
C SER A 373 14.23 -14.66 -10.63
N ARG A 374 13.12 -14.89 -9.90
CA ARG A 374 11.91 -14.06 -9.99
C ARG A 374 12.16 -12.65 -9.44
N ARG A 375 12.99 -12.50 -8.39
CA ARG A 375 13.37 -11.17 -7.86
C ARG A 375 14.14 -10.36 -8.90
N LEU A 376 15.03 -11.00 -9.66
CA LEU A 376 15.74 -10.36 -10.75
C LEU A 376 14.82 -9.98 -11.91
N GLU A 377 13.83 -10.83 -12.23
CA GLU A 377 12.76 -10.48 -13.18
C GLU A 377 11.96 -9.27 -12.70
N TRP A 378 11.64 -9.19 -11.40
CA TRP A 378 10.95 -8.05 -10.79
C TRP A 378 11.76 -6.74 -10.89
N VAL A 379 13.06 -6.78 -10.65
CA VAL A 379 13.92 -5.58 -10.83
C VAL A 379 14.03 -5.20 -12.31
N ALA A 380 14.16 -6.20 -13.20
CA ALA A 380 14.24 -5.98 -14.64
C ALA A 380 12.92 -5.43 -15.21
N SER A 381 11.77 -5.89 -14.71
CA SER A 381 10.44 -5.43 -15.14
C SER A 381 10.20 -3.96 -14.77
N ALA A 382 10.83 -3.49 -13.69
CA ALA A 382 10.76 -2.11 -13.23
C ALA A 382 11.75 -1.15 -13.91
N THR A 383 12.70 -1.68 -14.69
CA THR A 383 13.76 -0.91 -15.36
C THR A 383 13.77 -1.16 -16.87
N PRO A 384 12.83 -0.55 -17.63
CA PRO A 384 12.83 -0.63 -19.10
C PRO A 384 14.17 -0.14 -19.67
N GLU A 385 14.68 0.95 -19.11
CA GLU A 385 16.04 1.44 -19.33
C GLU A 385 16.95 0.98 -18.19
N TYR A 386 18.22 0.69 -18.50
CA TYR A 386 19.18 0.23 -17.50
C TYR A 386 19.39 1.28 -16.41
N SER A 387 18.99 0.93 -15.18
CA SER A 387 19.29 1.69 -13.97
C SER A 387 20.04 0.81 -12.97
N PRO A 388 21.21 1.25 -12.46
CA PRO A 388 22.00 0.46 -11.52
C PRO A 388 21.42 0.43 -10.10
N GLU A 389 20.65 1.44 -9.70
CA GLU A 389 20.21 1.67 -8.31
C GLU A 389 19.34 0.52 -7.75
N PRO A 390 18.28 0.04 -8.44
CA PRO A 390 17.47 -1.09 -7.96
C PRO A 390 18.27 -2.36 -7.66
N TYR A 391 19.27 -2.67 -8.48
CA TYR A 391 20.13 -3.84 -8.29
C TYR A 391 21.06 -3.69 -7.08
N GLU A 392 21.64 -2.50 -6.89
CA GLU A 392 22.48 -2.23 -5.72
C GLU A 392 21.66 -2.29 -4.43
N ARG A 393 20.45 -1.75 -4.44
CA ARG A 393 19.54 -1.81 -3.29
C ARG A 393 19.22 -3.25 -2.92
N LEU A 394 18.79 -4.07 -3.88
CA LEU A 394 18.48 -5.48 -3.64
C LEU A 394 19.71 -6.23 -3.10
N ALA A 395 20.89 -6.03 -3.69
CA ALA A 395 22.12 -6.68 -3.24
C ALA A 395 22.50 -6.27 -1.81
N THR A 396 22.34 -5.00 -1.44
CA THR A 396 22.60 -4.53 -0.07
C THR A 396 21.63 -5.17 0.93
N VAL A 397 20.34 -5.26 0.60
CA VAL A 397 19.34 -5.87 1.50
C VAL A 397 19.62 -7.35 1.72
N LEU A 398 19.88 -8.12 0.64
CA LEU A 398 20.25 -9.54 0.74
C LEU A 398 21.54 -9.75 1.54
N ARG A 399 22.50 -8.84 1.40
CA ARG A 399 23.73 -8.90 2.19
C ARG A 399 23.48 -8.67 3.67
N ASN A 400 22.62 -7.69 4.00
CA ASN A 400 22.26 -7.39 5.38
C ASN A 400 21.43 -8.52 6.03
N SER A 401 20.69 -9.31 5.25
CA SER A 401 19.99 -10.51 5.73
C SER A 401 20.87 -11.75 5.85
N GLY A 402 22.15 -11.68 5.44
CA GLY A 402 23.09 -12.81 5.48
C GLY A 402 23.14 -13.65 4.19
N GLU A 403 22.37 -13.30 3.16
CA GLU A 403 22.31 -13.99 1.86
C GLU A 403 23.40 -13.47 0.89
N ASP A 404 24.65 -13.62 1.30
CA ASP A 404 25.83 -13.11 0.58
C ASP A 404 26.04 -13.75 -0.81
N ALA A 405 25.60 -15.00 -1.00
CA ALA A 405 25.65 -15.67 -2.30
C ALA A 405 24.71 -14.97 -3.29
N ASP A 406 23.46 -14.78 -2.90
CA ASP A 406 22.40 -14.19 -3.71
C ASP A 406 22.71 -12.72 -4.02
N ALA A 407 23.24 -11.96 -3.05
CA ALA A 407 23.71 -10.60 -3.26
C ALA A 407 24.77 -10.51 -4.39
N ARG A 408 25.68 -11.48 -4.49
CA ARG A 408 26.68 -11.53 -5.58
C ARG A 408 26.02 -11.85 -6.92
N GLU A 409 25.02 -12.72 -6.94
CA GLU A 409 24.27 -13.03 -8.17
C GLU A 409 23.47 -11.82 -8.68
N VAL A 410 22.92 -10.99 -7.78
CA VAL A 410 22.27 -9.73 -8.16
C VAL A 410 23.26 -8.75 -8.79
N LEU A 411 24.44 -8.59 -8.20
CA LEU A 411 25.48 -7.73 -8.76
C LEU A 411 26.03 -8.27 -10.10
N LEU A 412 26.06 -9.58 -10.28
CA LEU A 412 26.39 -10.19 -11.57
C LEU A 412 25.30 -9.89 -12.61
N ALA A 413 24.02 -10.01 -12.26
CA ALA A 413 22.90 -9.65 -13.12
C ALA A 413 22.94 -8.17 -13.53
N LYS A 414 23.30 -7.28 -12.60
CA LYS A 414 23.57 -5.86 -12.88
C LYS A 414 24.64 -5.67 -13.96
N GLN A 415 25.78 -6.38 -13.87
CA GLN A 415 26.84 -6.28 -14.89
C GLN A 415 26.39 -6.84 -16.24
N ARG A 416 25.60 -7.93 -16.26
CA ARG A 416 25.03 -8.48 -17.49
C ARG A 416 24.11 -7.49 -18.19
N ARG A 417 23.26 -6.80 -17.44
CA ARG A 417 22.37 -5.75 -18.00
C ARG A 417 23.17 -4.53 -18.46
N ARG A 418 24.20 -4.12 -17.72
CA ARG A 418 25.13 -3.06 -18.15
C ARG A 418 25.81 -3.41 -19.47
N ARG A 419 26.19 -4.68 -19.68
CA ARG A 419 26.83 -5.13 -20.92
C ARG A 419 25.96 -4.86 -22.15
N GLU A 420 24.65 -4.97 -22.02
CA GLU A 420 23.71 -4.73 -23.14
C GLU A 420 23.78 -3.29 -23.67
N THR A 421 24.15 -2.32 -22.83
CA THR A 421 24.29 -0.90 -23.20
C THR A 421 25.67 -0.54 -23.77
N LEU A 422 26.65 -1.46 -23.73
CA LEU A 422 28.02 -1.20 -24.18
C LEU A 422 28.22 -1.39 -25.70
N PRO A 423 29.26 -0.75 -26.30
CA PRO A 423 29.66 -1.00 -27.69
C PRO A 423 30.16 -2.44 -27.89
N LEU A 424 30.15 -2.91 -29.15
CA LEU A 424 30.39 -4.32 -29.52
C LEU A 424 31.71 -4.91 -28.96
N ALA A 425 32.82 -4.15 -29.01
CA ALA A 425 34.11 -4.62 -28.48
C ALA A 425 34.06 -4.86 -26.96
N ALA A 426 33.43 -3.93 -26.22
CA ALA A 426 33.26 -4.06 -24.78
C ALA A 426 32.25 -5.17 -24.42
N LYS A 427 31.27 -5.47 -25.29
CA LYS A 427 30.38 -6.63 -25.15
C LYS A 427 31.15 -7.94 -25.25
N LEU A 428 32.00 -8.10 -26.27
CA LEU A 428 32.84 -9.30 -26.45
C LEU A 428 33.77 -9.52 -25.25
N TRP A 429 34.42 -8.45 -24.77
CA TRP A 429 35.23 -8.51 -23.55
C TRP A 429 34.40 -8.90 -22.32
N GLY A 430 33.19 -8.34 -22.18
CA GLY A 430 32.27 -8.70 -21.11
C GLY A 430 31.80 -10.16 -21.16
N TYR A 431 31.58 -10.72 -22.35
CA TYR A 431 31.26 -12.16 -22.50
C TYR A 431 32.43 -13.04 -22.09
N LEU A 432 33.66 -12.69 -22.48
CA LEU A 432 34.87 -13.40 -22.07
C LEU A 432 35.02 -13.38 -20.54
N GLN A 433 34.78 -12.24 -19.90
CA GLN A 433 34.83 -12.10 -18.43
C GLN A 433 33.72 -12.89 -17.70
N ASP A 434 32.50 -12.95 -18.26
CA ASP A 434 31.38 -13.71 -17.69
C ASP A 434 31.64 -15.23 -17.74
N TRP A 435 32.18 -15.70 -18.87
CA TRP A 435 32.51 -17.11 -19.10
C TRP A 435 33.69 -17.58 -18.24
N THR A 436 34.78 -16.80 -18.19
CA THR A 436 35.99 -17.17 -17.45
C THR A 436 35.80 -17.04 -15.93
N VAL A 437 35.50 -15.83 -15.44
CA VAL A 437 35.57 -15.50 -14.01
C VAL A 437 34.27 -14.91 -13.44
N ALA A 438 33.19 -14.87 -14.24
CA ALA A 438 31.91 -14.25 -13.86
C ALA A 438 32.11 -12.83 -13.26
N TYR A 439 32.93 -12.00 -13.92
CA TYR A 439 33.31 -10.66 -13.45
C TYR A 439 33.98 -10.59 -12.05
N GLY A 440 34.57 -11.70 -11.57
CA GLY A 440 35.17 -11.76 -10.24
C GLY A 440 34.21 -12.09 -9.11
N TYR A 441 32.94 -12.40 -9.42
CA TYR A 441 31.94 -12.78 -8.39
C TYR A 441 31.96 -14.28 -8.05
N ARG A 442 32.62 -15.13 -8.86
CA ARG A 442 32.77 -16.58 -8.60
C ARG A 442 34.26 -17.02 -8.65
N PRO A 443 35.05 -16.78 -7.59
CA PRO A 443 36.49 -17.09 -7.58
C PRO A 443 36.82 -18.57 -7.81
N GLY A 444 35.91 -19.50 -7.47
CA GLY A 444 36.08 -20.92 -7.75
C GLY A 444 36.23 -21.27 -9.24
N ARG A 445 35.65 -20.46 -10.16
CA ARG A 445 35.85 -20.66 -11.60
C ARG A 445 37.27 -20.31 -12.04
N ALA A 446 37.86 -19.28 -11.44
CA ALA A 446 39.25 -18.94 -11.74
C ALA A 446 40.21 -20.03 -11.26
N ALA A 447 39.95 -20.64 -10.10
CA ALA A 447 40.70 -21.81 -9.63
C ALA A 447 40.55 -23.03 -10.58
N LEU A 448 39.34 -23.29 -11.08
CA LEU A 448 39.11 -24.33 -12.08
C LEU A 448 39.88 -24.06 -13.38
N TRP A 449 39.85 -22.82 -13.89
CA TRP A 449 40.60 -22.44 -15.09
C TRP A 449 42.11 -22.54 -14.89
N MET A 450 42.63 -22.20 -13.71
CA MET A 450 44.03 -22.46 -13.37
C MET A 450 44.33 -23.96 -13.40
N ALA A 451 43.48 -24.81 -12.80
CA ALA A 451 43.69 -26.26 -12.84
C ALA A 451 43.65 -26.83 -14.28
N VAL A 452 42.74 -26.33 -15.13
CA VAL A 452 42.64 -26.72 -16.54
C VAL A 452 43.87 -26.27 -17.32
N LEU A 453 44.31 -25.02 -17.17
CA LEU A 453 45.53 -24.51 -17.81
C LEU A 453 46.77 -25.26 -17.34
N TRP A 454 46.86 -25.59 -16.04
CA TRP A 454 47.92 -26.42 -15.49
C TRP A 454 47.93 -27.81 -16.11
N ALA A 455 46.78 -28.49 -16.19
CA ALA A 455 46.69 -29.82 -16.79
C ALA A 455 47.03 -29.81 -18.28
N MET A 456 46.53 -28.82 -19.03
CA MET A 456 46.88 -28.65 -20.45
C MET A 456 48.37 -28.34 -20.64
N GLY A 457 48.94 -27.45 -19.81
CA GLY A 457 50.37 -27.14 -19.82
C GLY A 457 51.22 -28.36 -19.50
N ALA A 458 50.87 -29.11 -18.45
CA ALA A 458 51.56 -30.35 -18.07
C ALA A 458 51.55 -31.39 -19.20
N LEU A 459 50.40 -31.58 -19.87
CA LEU A 459 50.28 -32.50 -21.01
C LEU A 459 51.04 -32.01 -22.25
N ALA A 460 51.09 -30.70 -22.48
CA ALA A 460 51.81 -30.11 -23.60
C ALA A 460 53.33 -30.20 -23.40
N PHE A 461 53.83 -29.80 -22.21
CA PHE A 461 55.25 -29.85 -21.88
C PHE A 461 55.77 -31.28 -21.65
N ALA A 462 54.91 -32.25 -21.33
CA ALA A 462 55.29 -33.66 -21.23
C ALA A 462 55.70 -34.28 -22.58
N GLN A 463 55.37 -33.63 -23.70
CA GLN A 463 55.77 -34.06 -25.05
C GLN A 463 57.17 -33.56 -25.44
N ILE A 464 57.83 -32.83 -24.54
CA ILE A 464 59.14 -32.21 -24.76
C ILE A 464 60.13 -32.80 -23.77
N ASP A 465 61.36 -32.98 -24.24
CA ASP A 465 62.53 -33.27 -23.42
C ASP A 465 63.53 -32.11 -23.58
N PRO A 466 63.37 -31.02 -22.80
CA PRO A 466 64.13 -29.80 -23.03
C PRO A 466 65.58 -29.95 -22.53
N ALA A 467 66.52 -29.37 -23.27
CA ALA A 467 67.91 -29.32 -22.83
C ALA A 467 68.08 -28.38 -21.63
N PRO A 468 68.86 -28.75 -20.61
CA PRO A 468 69.14 -27.86 -19.49
C PRO A 468 70.05 -26.70 -19.92
N ILE A 469 69.78 -25.49 -19.41
CA ILE A 469 70.59 -24.28 -19.68
C ILE A 469 72.01 -24.44 -19.14
N LYS A 470 72.16 -25.13 -18.00
CA LYS A 470 73.44 -25.50 -17.39
C LYS A 470 73.51 -27.02 -17.21
N PRO A 471 74.52 -27.72 -17.78
CA PRO A 471 74.58 -29.18 -17.74
C PRO A 471 74.71 -29.78 -16.33
N ASP A 472 75.38 -29.07 -15.42
CA ASP A 472 75.79 -29.64 -14.12
C ASP A 472 74.90 -29.20 -12.94
N GLU A 473 73.94 -28.31 -13.17
CA GLU A 473 73.08 -27.71 -12.14
C GLU A 473 71.63 -27.59 -12.63
N HIS A 474 70.89 -28.70 -12.67
CA HIS A 474 69.46 -28.68 -12.99
C HIS A 474 68.69 -29.74 -12.19
N PRO A 475 67.40 -29.47 -11.87
CA PRO A 475 66.52 -30.49 -11.30
C PRO A 475 66.19 -31.58 -12.33
N GLN A 476 65.57 -32.68 -11.89
CA GLN A 476 64.95 -33.64 -12.82
C GLN A 476 63.75 -32.98 -13.51
N TRP A 477 63.66 -33.10 -14.84
CA TRP A 477 62.56 -32.51 -15.62
C TRP A 477 61.21 -33.05 -15.13
N ASN A 478 60.31 -32.14 -14.79
CA ASN A 478 58.94 -32.46 -14.45
C ASN A 478 58.01 -31.44 -15.10
N ALA A 479 57.39 -31.84 -16.21
CA ALA A 479 56.48 -31.00 -16.99
C ALA A 479 55.31 -30.43 -16.15
N ALA A 480 54.82 -31.17 -15.16
CA ALA A 480 53.72 -30.71 -14.31
C ALA A 480 54.17 -29.64 -13.31
N LEU A 481 55.37 -29.77 -12.73
CA LEU A 481 55.95 -28.74 -11.86
C LEU A 481 56.37 -27.51 -12.66
N TYR A 482 56.92 -27.70 -13.87
CA TYR A 482 57.26 -26.60 -14.78
C TYR A 482 56.01 -25.81 -15.20
N ALA A 483 54.93 -26.48 -15.58
CA ALA A 483 53.65 -25.81 -15.90
C ALA A 483 53.07 -25.06 -14.69
N LEU A 484 53.25 -25.59 -13.48
CA LEU A 484 52.76 -24.96 -12.25
C LEU A 484 53.58 -23.73 -11.88
N ASP A 485 54.91 -23.78 -12.04
CA ASP A 485 55.83 -22.64 -11.86
C ASP A 485 55.47 -21.47 -12.77
N LEU A 486 55.19 -21.76 -14.05
CA LEU A 486 54.78 -20.72 -15.00
C LEU A 486 53.41 -20.12 -14.67
N LEU A 487 52.47 -20.92 -14.16
CA LEU A 487 51.09 -20.51 -13.92
C LEU A 487 50.89 -19.80 -12.58
N VAL A 488 51.66 -20.15 -11.54
CA VAL A 488 51.53 -19.60 -10.19
C VAL A 488 52.68 -18.63 -9.91
N PRO A 489 52.52 -17.32 -10.21
CA PRO A 489 53.64 -16.37 -10.27
C PRO A 489 54.33 -16.07 -8.93
N VAL A 490 53.77 -16.56 -7.81
CA VAL A 490 54.24 -16.28 -6.45
C VAL A 490 55.10 -17.42 -5.89
N ILE A 491 55.02 -18.62 -6.49
CA ILE A 491 55.70 -19.81 -5.99
C ILE A 491 56.72 -20.26 -7.05
N ASN A 492 57.94 -20.54 -6.61
CA ASN A 492 58.96 -21.18 -7.43
C ASN A 492 59.20 -22.59 -6.86
N LEU A 493 58.82 -23.61 -7.61
CA LEU A 493 58.95 -25.04 -7.32
C LEU A 493 60.25 -25.62 -7.90
N GLY A 494 61.11 -24.75 -8.45
CA GLY A 494 62.48 -25.04 -8.81
C GLY A 494 62.69 -25.52 -10.25
N GLN A 495 61.70 -25.42 -11.14
CA GLN A 495 61.82 -25.84 -12.55
C GLN A 495 62.01 -24.63 -13.49
N ASP A 496 61.40 -23.49 -13.20
CA ASP A 496 61.54 -22.29 -14.05
C ASP A 496 62.99 -21.76 -14.10
N GLY A 497 63.43 -21.31 -15.27
CA GLY A 497 64.79 -20.79 -15.50
C GLY A 497 65.90 -21.82 -15.71
N TYR A 498 65.61 -23.13 -15.69
CA TYR A 498 66.60 -24.21 -15.90
C TYR A 498 66.59 -24.84 -17.29
N TRP A 499 65.54 -24.62 -18.09
CA TRP A 499 65.28 -25.37 -19.33
C TRP A 499 65.26 -24.46 -20.56
N GLN A 500 65.95 -24.85 -21.63
CA GLN A 500 65.88 -24.19 -22.93
C GLN A 500 64.68 -24.72 -23.72
N LEU A 501 63.75 -23.81 -24.05
CA LEU A 501 62.61 -24.10 -24.91
C LEU A 501 62.83 -23.54 -26.32
N ASP A 502 62.37 -24.28 -27.33
CA ASP A 502 62.33 -23.81 -28.72
C ASP A 502 61.37 -22.63 -28.90
N SER A 503 61.53 -21.89 -30.01
CA SER A 503 60.84 -20.61 -30.25
C SER A 503 59.31 -20.66 -30.08
N SER A 504 58.63 -21.75 -30.50
CA SER A 504 57.17 -21.89 -30.32
C SER A 504 56.77 -22.14 -28.87
N TRP A 505 57.58 -22.91 -28.12
CA TRP A 505 57.33 -23.23 -26.72
C TRP A 505 57.63 -22.07 -25.79
N GLN A 506 58.57 -21.19 -26.16
CA GLN A 506 58.79 -19.91 -25.47
C GLN A 506 57.53 -19.03 -25.47
N TRP A 507 56.85 -18.92 -26.62
CA TRP A 507 55.59 -18.18 -26.71
C TRP A 507 54.47 -18.84 -25.92
N ALA A 508 54.42 -20.18 -25.89
CA ALA A 508 53.46 -20.92 -25.06
C ALA A 508 53.69 -20.68 -23.56
N SER A 509 54.95 -20.73 -23.11
CA SER A 509 55.31 -20.42 -21.72
C SER A 509 54.99 -18.97 -21.36
N ALA A 510 55.32 -18.01 -22.23
CA ALA A 510 54.98 -16.60 -22.01
C ALA A 510 53.46 -16.37 -21.93
N ALA A 511 52.68 -17.03 -22.78
CA ALA A 511 51.23 -16.98 -22.72
C ALA A 511 50.68 -17.57 -21.42
N LEU A 512 51.23 -18.69 -20.95
CA LEU A 512 50.83 -19.33 -19.70
C LEU A 512 51.13 -18.44 -18.49
N VAL A 513 52.29 -17.77 -18.47
CA VAL A 513 52.67 -16.78 -17.44
C VAL A 513 51.69 -15.60 -17.42
N LEU A 514 51.37 -15.02 -18.58
CA LEU A 514 50.42 -13.91 -18.66
C LEU A 514 49.02 -14.29 -18.17
N LEU A 515 48.53 -15.48 -18.57
CA LEU A 515 47.26 -16.02 -18.08
C LEU A 515 47.28 -16.31 -16.58
N GLY A 516 48.41 -16.83 -16.07
CA GLY A 516 48.67 -17.04 -14.65
C GLY A 516 48.52 -15.76 -13.83
N TRP A 517 49.16 -14.66 -14.24
CA TRP A 517 49.02 -13.35 -13.61
C TRP A 517 47.57 -12.82 -13.63
N ILE A 518 46.86 -12.96 -14.75
CA ILE A 518 45.46 -12.53 -14.87
C ILE A 518 44.57 -13.35 -13.91
N LEU A 519 44.69 -14.67 -13.87
CA LEU A 519 43.88 -15.52 -13.00
C LEU A 519 44.26 -15.34 -11.52
N ALA A 520 45.55 -15.28 -11.20
CA ALA A 520 46.03 -15.08 -9.84
C ALA A 520 45.53 -13.76 -9.24
N THR A 521 45.54 -12.66 -10.00
CA THR A 521 44.98 -11.38 -9.55
C THR A 521 43.47 -11.46 -9.33
N THR A 522 42.71 -12.20 -10.15
CA THR A 522 41.28 -12.40 -9.91
C THR A 522 40.97 -13.27 -8.69
N VAL A 523 41.77 -14.31 -8.44
CA VAL A 523 41.65 -15.15 -7.24
C VAL A 523 42.03 -14.38 -5.99
N ALA A 524 43.12 -13.61 -6.02
CA ALA A 524 43.53 -12.74 -4.92
C ALA A 524 42.49 -11.64 -4.64
N ALA A 525 41.91 -11.03 -5.67
CA ALA A 525 40.82 -10.07 -5.52
C ALA A 525 39.54 -10.71 -4.95
N GLY A 526 39.25 -11.96 -5.32
CA GLY A 526 38.15 -12.74 -4.76
C GLY A 526 38.38 -13.15 -3.30
N ALA A 527 39.57 -13.66 -2.99
CA ALA A 527 39.97 -14.10 -1.65
C ALA A 527 40.10 -12.93 -0.67
N SER A 528 40.68 -11.80 -1.09
CA SER A 528 40.72 -10.59 -0.25
C SER A 528 39.32 -10.08 0.09
N ARG A 529 38.35 -10.16 -0.83
CA ARG A 529 36.94 -9.84 -0.54
C ARG A 529 36.26 -10.82 0.42
N LEU A 530 36.74 -12.06 0.50
CA LEU A 530 36.26 -13.07 1.45
C LEU A 530 36.93 -12.89 2.82
N LEU A 531 38.23 -12.58 2.87
CA LEU A 531 39.01 -12.39 4.10
C LEU A 531 38.69 -11.10 4.83
N ARG A 532 38.31 -10.03 4.11
CA ARG A 532 37.83 -8.77 4.72
C ARG A 532 36.45 -8.87 5.38
N ARG A 533 35.87 -10.08 5.44
CA ARG A 533 34.55 -10.40 6.01
C ARG A 533 34.65 -11.34 7.23
N GLY A 534 35.85 -11.61 7.72
CA GLY A 534 36.08 -12.30 8.99
C GLY A 534 36.22 -11.33 10.15
#